data_AF-A0A521U6G2-F1
#
_entry.id   AF-A0A521U6G2-F1
#
_cell.length_a   1.000
_cell.length_b   1.000
_cell.length_c   1.000
_cell.angle_alpha   90.00
_cell.angle_beta   90.00
_cell.angle_gamma   90.00
#
_symmetry.space_group_name_H-M   'P 1'
#
loop_
_entity.id
_entity.type
_entity.pdbx_description
1 polymer ?
#
loop_
_entity_poly.entity_id
_entity_poly.type
_entity_poly.pdbx_seq_one_letter_code
_entity_poly.pdbx_strand_id
1 'polypeptide(L)' 'MLTVGVDLAKDRATTAVCTIHWDADVAVVEAPVLGADDTVVLGAATAPGVDAVALDAPFGWPAAMVAAVSS' A
#
# COMPACT_ATOMS: atom_id res chain seq x y z
N MET A 1 12.91 10.20 -3.87
CA MET A 1 11.56 10.16 -3.24
C MET A 1 11.30 8.73 -2.80
N LEU A 2 10.68 8.53 -1.66
CA LEU A 2 10.39 7.21 -1.09
C LEU A 2 8.89 7.02 -0.96
N THR A 3 8.36 5.95 -1.53
CA THR A 3 6.93 5.63 -1.39
C THR A 3 6.74 4.22 -0.85
N VAL A 4 5.68 4.02 -0.07
CA VAL A 4 5.29 2.70 0.44
C VAL A 4 4.01 2.25 -0.25
N GLY A 5 3.98 1.01 -0.74
CA GLY A 5 2.79 0.34 -1.23
C GLY A 5 2.32 -0.71 -0.22
N VAL A 6 1.02 -0.73 0.05
CA VAL A 6 0.37 -1.72 0.93
C VAL A 6 -0.72 -2.41 0.13
N ASP A 7 -0.60 -3.73 -0.06
CA ASP A 7 -1.68 -4.59 -0.53
C ASP A 7 -2.35 -5.20 0.70
N LEU A 8 -3.46 -4.59 1.10
CA LEU A 8 -4.18 -4.91 2.33
C LEU A 8 -5.18 -6.03 2.08
N ALA A 9 -4.97 -7.16 2.73
CA ALA A 9 -5.91 -8.26 2.74
C ALA A 9 -6.69 -8.35 4.05
N LYS A 10 -7.80 -9.08 4.04
CA LYS A 10 -8.55 -9.41 5.27
C LYS A 10 -7.71 -10.22 6.26
N ASP A 11 -6.83 -11.08 5.75
CA ASP A 11 -5.90 -11.88 6.55
C ASP A 11 -4.49 -11.31 6.41
N ARG A 12 -3.86 -11.02 7.55
CA ARG A 12 -2.47 -10.52 7.61
C ARG A 12 -1.50 -11.42 6.85
N ALA A 13 -1.73 -12.74 6.80
CA ALA A 13 -0.86 -13.68 6.11
C ALA A 13 -0.74 -13.39 4.60
N THR A 14 -1.72 -12.67 4.06
CA THR A 14 -1.80 -12.27 2.66
C THR A 14 -1.63 -10.77 2.45
N THR A 15 -1.42 -9.99 3.53
CA THR A 15 -1.07 -8.57 3.41
C THR A 15 0.40 -8.44 3.02
N ALA A 16 0.69 -7.57 2.06
CA ALA A 16 2.05 -7.29 1.62
C ALA A 16 2.37 -5.79 1.72
N VAL A 17 3.63 -5.48 2.02
CA VAL A 17 4.16 -4.12 2.02
C VAL A 17 5.39 -4.07 1.14
N CYS A 18 5.51 -3.07 0.29
CA CYS A 18 6.72 -2.81 -0.48
C CYS A 18 7.14 -1.35 -0.35
N THR A 19 8.42 -1.11 -0.59
CA THR A 19 9.01 0.23 -0.61
C THR A 19 9.59 0.47 -1.98
N ILE A 20 9.39 1.68 -2.51
CA ILE A 20 9.91 2.10 -3.81
C ILE A 20 10.75 3.37 -3.63
N HIS A 21 12.03 3.28 -4.01
CA HIS A 21 12.92 4.41 -4.14
C HIS A 21 12.83 4.96 -5.56
N TRP A 22 12.50 6.24 -5.67
CA TRP A 22 12.40 6.97 -6.93
C TRP A 22 13.55 7.96 -7.04
N ASP A 23 14.30 7.84 -8.12
CA ASP A 23 15.25 8.83 -8.62
C ASP A 23 14.73 9.41 -9.95
N ALA A 24 15.50 10.31 -10.56
CA ALA A 24 15.06 11.03 -11.77
C ALA A 24 14.67 10.10 -12.93
N ASP A 25 15.42 9.03 -13.14
CA ASP A 25 15.29 8.14 -14.30
C ASP A 25 15.05 6.67 -13.92
N VAL A 26 15.00 6.35 -12.63
CA VAL A 26 14.89 4.96 -12.14
C VAL A 26 14.00 4.87 -10.91
N ALA A 27 13.26 3.76 -10.83
CA ALA A 27 12.55 3.34 -9.65
C ALA A 27 13.07 1.97 -9.22
N VAL A 28 13.44 1.83 -7.94
CA VAL A 28 13.92 0.59 -7.36
C VAL A 28 12.92 0.11 -6.32
N VAL A 29 12.34 -1.07 -6.57
CA VAL A 29 11.48 -1.77 -5.63
C VAL A 29 12.34 -2.62 -4.71
N GLU A 30 12.15 -2.47 -3.41
CA GLU A 30 12.71 -3.39 -2.42
C GLU A 30 11.87 -4.67 -2.35
N ALA A 31 12.48 -5.76 -1.87
CA ALA A 31 11.77 -7.02 -1.70
C ALA A 31 10.53 -6.82 -0.79
N PRO A 32 9.34 -7.25 -1.22
CA PRO A 32 8.14 -7.04 -0.44
C PRO A 32 8.19 -7.86 0.85
N VAL A 33 7.71 -7.26 1.93
CA VAL A 33 7.42 -7.96 3.18
C VAL A 33 6.04 -8.58 3.05
N LEU A 34 5.99 -9.92 3.09
CA LEU A 34 4.75 -10.69 3.08
C LEU A 34 4.31 -11.01 4.51
N GLY A 35 3.02 -11.21 4.72
CA GLY A 35 2.50 -11.53 6.05
C GLY A 35 2.51 -10.32 6.99
N ALA A 36 2.44 -9.11 6.43
CA ALA A 36 2.62 -7.88 7.19
C ALA A 36 1.42 -7.62 8.10
N ASP A 37 1.68 -7.48 9.40
CA ASP A 37 0.70 -7.04 10.38
C ASP A 37 0.66 -5.50 10.50
N ASP A 38 -0.26 -4.99 11.30
CA ASP A 38 -0.44 -3.56 11.52
C ASP A 38 0.85 -2.86 11.98
N THR A 39 1.71 -3.54 12.75
CA THR A 39 2.97 -2.96 13.23
C THR A 39 3.93 -2.76 12.08
N VAL A 40 4.04 -3.74 11.17
CA VAL A 40 4.85 -3.64 9.96
C VAL A 40 4.31 -2.55 9.03
N VAL A 41 3.00 -2.54 8.78
CA VAL A 41 2.35 -1.56 7.90
C VAL A 41 2.55 -0.14 8.43
N LEU A 42 2.26 0.10 9.71
CA LEU A 42 2.44 1.42 10.33
C LEU A 42 3.90 1.84 10.40
N GLY A 43 4.80 0.90 10.72
CA GLY A 43 6.23 1.14 10.75
C GLY A 43 6.77 1.61 9.40
N ALA A 44 6.38 0.94 8.32
CA ALA A 44 6.75 1.34 6.96
C ALA A 44 6.10 2.69 6.58
N ALA A 45 4.79 2.84 6.80
CA ALA A 45 4.04 4.04 6.42
C ALA A 45 4.50 5.33 7.14
N THR A 46 5.06 5.19 8.35
CA THR A 46 5.54 6.31 9.17
C THR A 46 7.05 6.43 9.21
N ALA A 47 7.77 5.63 8.42
CA ALA A 47 9.22 5.67 8.38
C ALA A 47 9.72 7.06 7.93
N PRO A 48 10.81 7.58 8.53
CA PRO A 48 11.38 8.86 8.14
C PRO A 48 11.71 8.91 6.65
N GLY A 49 11.26 9.98 5.98
CA GLY A 49 11.53 10.20 4.56
C GLY A 49 10.54 9.53 3.59
N VAL A 50 9.52 8.83 4.09
CA VAL A 50 8.39 8.38 3.25
C VAL A 50 7.57 9.58 2.83
N ASP A 51 7.49 9.79 1.52
CA ASP A 51 6.82 10.92 0.89
C ASP A 51 5.33 10.62 0.62
N ALA A 52 5.00 9.35 0.32
CA ALA A 52 3.63 8.92 0.08
C ALA A 52 3.41 7.44 0.42
N VAL A 53 2.17 7.12 0.77
CA VAL A 53 1.71 5.74 1.02
C VAL A 53 0.52 5.46 0.10
N ALA A 54 0.65 4.43 -0.73
CA ALA A 54 -0.44 3.88 -1.53
C ALA A 54 -1.02 2.66 -0.82
N LEU A 55 -2.34 2.63 -0.68
CA LEU A 55 -3.07 1.54 -0.03
C LEU A 55 -4.01 0.93 -1.07
N ASP A 56 -3.71 -0.29 -1.50
CA ASP A 56 -4.67 -1.15 -2.16
C ASP A 56 -5.42 -1.91 -1.08
N ALA A 57 -6.72 -1.70 -1.00
CA ALA A 57 -7.54 -2.33 0.00
C ALA A 57 -8.90 -2.63 -0.63
N PRO A 58 -9.48 -3.82 -0.38
CA PRO A 58 -10.83 -4.15 -0.81
C PRO A 58 -11.86 -3.46 0.10
N PHE A 59 -11.68 -2.17 0.37
CA PHE A 59 -12.78 -1.32 0.78
C PHE A 59 -13.70 -1.26 -0.43
N GLY A 60 -14.66 -2.18 -0.52
CA GLY A 60 -15.68 -2.15 -1.57
C GLY A 60 -16.17 -0.71 -1.74
N TRP A 61 -16.41 -0.31 -2.98
CA TRP A 61 -16.78 1.08 -3.28
C TRP A 61 -18.00 1.48 -2.44
N PRO A 62 -18.07 2.71 -1.91
CA PRO A 62 -19.26 3.18 -1.22
C PRO A 62 -20.50 2.87 -2.05
N ALA A 63 -21.59 2.42 -1.41
CA ALA A 63 -22.79 1.97 -2.12
C ALA A 63 -23.31 3.01 -3.14
N ALA A 64 -23.19 4.30 -2.82
CA ALA A 64 -23.54 5.39 -3.73
C ALA A 64 -22.68 5.45 -5.00
N MET A 65 -21.39 5.11 -4.91
CA MET A 65 -20.47 5.09 -6.04
C MET A 65 -20.69 3.86 -6.93
N VAL A 66 -20.96 2.69 -6.33
CA VAL A 66 -21.38 1.48 -7.07
C VAL A 66 -22.65 1.75 -7.87
N ALA A 67 -23.65 2.41 -7.26
CA ALA A 67 -24.91 2.74 -7.92
C ALA A 67 -24.73 3.69 -9.11
N ALA A 68 -23.75 4.60 -9.06
CA ALA A 68 -23.50 5.58 -10.13
C ALA A 68 -22.80 5.00 -11.37
N VAL A 69 -22.03 3.91 -11.24
CA VAL A 69 -21.22 3.34 -12.33
C VAL A 69 -21.76 2.03 -12.90
N SER A 70 -22.83 1.48 -12.31
CA SER A 70 -23.46 0.22 -12.74
C SER A 70 -24.76 0.42 -13.54
N SER A 71 -25.05 1.66 -13.94
CA SER A 71 -26.23 2.06 -14.73
C SER A 71 -25.86 2.52 -16.13
#